data_AF-A0A412HZX8-F1
#
_entry.id   AF-A0A412HZX8-F1
#
_cell.length_a   1.000
_cell.length_b   1.000
_cell.length_c   1.000
_cell.angle_alpha   90.00
_cell.angle_beta   90.00
_cell.angle_gamma   90.00
#
_symmetry.space_group_name_H-M   'P 1'
#
loop_
_entity.id
_entity.type
_entity.pdbx_description
1 polymer ?
#
loop_
_entity_poly.entity_id
_entity_poly.type
_entity_poly.pdbx_seq_one_letter_code
_entity_poly.pdbx_strand_id
1 'polypeptide(L)'
;MNTSENSEIKRLTDEDFNQISQMLNCEPAALKAVQQVEIDGRGGFFAPGKPTILFEGHIFWNQLRRKGLNPENYVKGNETILYSRWTKIYYRGGLSEYVRLKQARKIDREAYMSKIFDR
;
A
#
# COMPACT_ATOMS: atom_id res chain seq x y z
N MET A 1 -8.18 20.55 -22.33
CA MET A 1 -8.49 19.15 -22.70
C MET A 1 -9.09 18.49 -21.47
N ASN A 2 -10.41 18.32 -21.45
CA ASN A 2 -11.12 17.65 -20.37
C ASN A 2 -11.00 16.14 -20.58
N THR A 3 -9.98 15.51 -20.00
CA THR A 3 -10.06 14.08 -19.69
C THR A 3 -10.96 13.97 -18.46
N SER A 4 -12.23 13.65 -18.68
CA SER A 4 -13.08 13.07 -17.66
C SER A 4 -12.38 11.81 -17.14
N GLU A 5 -11.62 11.96 -16.05
CA GLU A 5 -11.03 10.84 -15.33
C GLU A 5 -12.18 9.92 -14.92
N ASN A 6 -12.14 8.69 -15.42
CA ASN A 6 -13.16 7.70 -15.19
C ASN A 6 -13.33 7.50 -13.67
N SER A 7 -14.50 7.86 -13.13
CA SER A 7 -14.77 7.92 -11.70
C SER A 7 -15.07 6.55 -11.08
N GLU A 8 -14.88 5.47 -11.82
CA GLU A 8 -15.20 4.11 -11.39
C GLU A 8 -13.95 3.29 -11.06
N ILE A 9 -14.05 2.47 -10.00
CA ILE A 9 -13.02 1.49 -9.67
C ILE A 9 -13.13 0.34 -10.67
N LYS A 10 -12.12 0.19 -11.54
CA LYS A 10 -12.02 -0.96 -12.44
C LYS A 10 -11.85 -2.25 -11.62
N ARG A 11 -12.73 -3.22 -11.85
CA ARG A 11 -12.69 -4.54 -11.23
C ARG A 11 -12.01 -5.53 -12.16
N LEU A 12 -11.39 -6.56 -11.59
CA LEU A 12 -10.89 -7.70 -12.35
C LEU A 12 -12.07 -8.43 -12.99
N THR A 13 -11.87 -8.82 -14.25
CA THR A 13 -12.81 -9.58 -15.07
C THR A 13 -12.39 -11.04 -15.13
N ASP A 14 -13.29 -11.93 -15.55
CA ASP A 14 -12.95 -13.34 -15.78
C ASP A 14 -11.84 -13.51 -16.81
N GLU A 15 -11.75 -12.61 -17.79
CA GLU A 15 -10.67 -12.61 -18.78
C GLU A 15 -9.31 -12.31 -18.13
N ASP A 16 -9.25 -11.37 -17.19
CA ASP A 16 -8.00 -11.11 -16.44
C ASP A 16 -7.56 -12.37 -15.67
N PHE A 17 -8.50 -13.12 -15.08
CA PHE A 17 -8.19 -14.38 -14.41
C PHE A 17 -7.72 -15.46 -15.38
N ASN A 18 -8.34 -15.58 -16.55
CA ASN A 18 -7.93 -16.54 -17.57
C ASN A 18 -6.50 -16.26 -18.05
N GLN A 19 -6.16 -15.01 -18.32
CA GLN A 19 -4.83 -14.62 -18.77
C GLN A 19 -3.76 -14.93 -17.72
N ILE A 20 -4.01 -14.56 -16.45
CA ILE A 20 -3.07 -14.83 -15.36
C ILE A 20 -2.96 -16.34 -15.10
N SER A 21 -4.04 -17.10 -15.24
CA SER A 21 -4.04 -18.56 -15.05
C SER A 21 -3.13 -19.27 -16.05
N GLN A 22 -3.12 -18.81 -17.30
CA GLN A 22 -2.21 -19.31 -18.34
C GLN A 22 -0.76 -18.95 -18.03
N MET A 23 -0.50 -17.71 -17.60
CA MET A 23 0.85 -17.26 -17.25
C MET A 23 1.44 -18.03 -16.07
N LEU A 24 0.62 -18.34 -15.07
CA LEU A 24 1.03 -19.06 -13.86
C LEU A 24 0.87 -20.58 -13.96
N ASN A 25 0.37 -21.09 -15.10
CA ASN A 25 0.05 -22.50 -15.33
C ASN A 25 -0.78 -23.12 -14.19
N CYS A 26 -1.88 -22.47 -13.84
CA CYS A 26 -2.80 -22.90 -12.78
C CYS A 26 -4.25 -22.74 -13.22
N GLU A 27 -5.19 -23.28 -12.44
CA GLU A 27 -6.61 -23.14 -12.75
C GLU A 27 -7.14 -21.74 -12.35
N PRO A 28 -8.03 -21.11 -13.15
CA PRO A 28 -8.66 -19.83 -12.77
C PRO A 28 -9.36 -19.87 -11.41
N ALA A 29 -9.92 -21.03 -11.04
CA ALA A 29 -10.55 -21.23 -9.74
C ALA A 29 -9.55 -21.11 -8.58
N ALA A 30 -8.33 -21.61 -8.74
CA ALA A 30 -7.27 -21.47 -7.75
C ALA A 30 -6.89 -20.00 -7.55
N LEU A 31 -6.79 -19.21 -8.62
CA LEU A 31 -6.54 -17.77 -8.53
C LEU A 31 -7.65 -17.02 -7.81
N LYS A 32 -8.91 -17.34 -8.11
CA LYS A 32 -10.07 -16.75 -7.42
C LYS A 32 -10.09 -17.11 -5.94
N ALA A 33 -9.73 -18.34 -5.59
CA ALA A 33 -9.62 -18.78 -4.21
C ALA A 33 -8.51 -18.02 -3.46
N VAL A 34 -7.32 -17.89 -4.05
CA VAL A 34 -6.21 -17.09 -3.48
C VAL A 34 -6.64 -15.63 -3.32
N GLN A 35 -7.24 -15.05 -4.36
CA GLN A 35 -7.75 -13.69 -4.30
C GLN A 35 -8.68 -13.52 -3.09
N GLN A 36 -9.66 -14.41 -2.91
CA GLN A 36 -10.63 -14.34 -1.82
C GLN A 36 -9.97 -14.39 -0.44
N VAL A 37 -8.98 -15.26 -0.24
CA VAL A 37 -8.26 -15.43 1.03
C VAL A 37 -7.36 -14.23 1.33
N GLU A 38 -6.62 -13.73 0.36
CA GLU A 38 -5.66 -12.64 0.55
C GLU A 38 -6.33 -11.28 0.76
N ILE A 39 -7.46 -11.05 0.08
CA ILE A 39 -8.15 -9.75 0.20
C ILE A 39 -9.14 -9.72 1.38
N ASP A 40 -9.61 -10.87 1.88
CA ASP A 40 -10.60 -10.95 2.98
C ASP A 40 -11.81 -10.02 2.74
N GLY A 41 -12.30 -10.00 1.48
CA GLY A 41 -13.35 -9.09 1.01
C GLY A 41 -12.98 -7.60 0.91
N ARG A 42 -11.79 -7.19 1.35
CA ARG A 42 -11.29 -5.81 1.28
C ARG A 42 -10.77 -5.56 -0.13
N GLY A 43 -11.59 -4.91 -0.97
CA GLY A 43 -11.24 -4.64 -2.37
C GLY A 43 -9.89 -3.96 -2.57
N GLY A 44 -9.33 -4.08 -3.78
CA GLY A 44 -8.00 -3.56 -4.12
C GLY A 44 -7.87 -2.02 -4.15
N PHE A 45 -8.98 -1.28 -4.09
CA PHE A 45 -9.02 0.18 -4.14
C PHE A 45 -10.05 0.73 -3.15
N PHE A 46 -9.69 1.82 -2.45
CA PHE A 46 -10.63 2.58 -1.63
C PHE A 46 -11.42 3.60 -2.46
N ALA A 47 -10.84 4.07 -3.57
CA ALA A 47 -11.42 5.01 -4.52
C ALA A 47 -10.68 4.90 -5.87
N PRO A 48 -11.20 5.45 -6.98
CA PRO A 48 -10.46 5.54 -8.23
C PRO A 48 -9.05 6.14 -8.01
N GLY A 49 -8.03 5.47 -8.53
CA GLY A 49 -6.63 5.87 -8.36
C GLY A 49 -6.07 5.75 -6.93
N LYS A 50 -6.83 5.22 -5.97
CA LYS A 50 -6.39 4.99 -4.59
C LYS A 50 -6.43 3.51 -4.24
N PRO A 51 -5.36 2.75 -4.56
CA PRO A 51 -5.26 1.36 -4.13
C PRO A 51 -5.38 1.25 -2.61
N THR A 52 -5.77 0.08 -2.15
CA THR A 52 -5.70 -0.27 -0.74
C THR A 52 -4.23 -0.32 -0.33
N ILE A 53 -3.85 0.45 0.70
CA ILE A 53 -2.47 0.54 1.19
C ILE A 53 -2.39 0.28 2.69
N LEU A 54 -1.20 -0.06 3.16
CA LEU A 54 -0.82 -0.05 4.56
C LEU A 54 0.50 0.69 4.71
N PHE A 55 0.54 1.72 5.56
CA PHE A 55 1.79 2.44 5.80
C PHE A 55 2.58 1.82 6.96
N GLU A 56 3.80 1.36 6.67
CA GLU A 56 4.68 0.69 7.62
C GLU A 56 5.77 1.64 8.17
N GLY A 57 5.54 2.25 9.34
CA GLY A 57 6.47 3.25 9.88
C GLY A 57 7.87 2.72 10.26
N HIS A 58 7.98 1.44 10.61
CA HIS A 58 9.28 0.79 10.88
C HIS A 58 10.06 0.43 9.61
N ILE A 59 9.36 0.22 8.49
CA ILE A 59 10.01 0.11 7.19
C ILE A 59 10.51 1.47 6.77
N PHE A 60 9.68 2.51 6.92
CA PHE A 60 10.10 3.88 6.63
C PHE A 60 11.33 4.30 7.45
N TRP A 61 11.37 3.95 8.74
CA TRP A 61 12.55 4.07 9.59
C TRP A 61 13.80 3.44 8.97
N ASN A 62 13.69 2.18 8.54
CA ASN A 62 14.80 1.46 7.91
C ASN A 62 15.25 2.10 6.59
N GLN A 63 14.32 2.64 5.80
CA GLN A 63 14.66 3.32 4.55
C GLN A 63 15.43 4.62 4.78
N LEU A 64 15.06 5.41 5.78
CA LEU A 64 15.83 6.60 6.17
C LEU A 64 17.27 6.20 6.57
N ARG A 65 17.44 5.14 7.36
CA ARG A 65 18.79 4.63 7.72
C ARG A 65 19.59 4.18 6.50
N ARG A 66 18.97 3.49 5.55
CA ARG A 66 19.63 3.05 4.30
C ARG A 66 20.11 4.23 3.45
N LYS A 67 19.47 5.39 3.57
CA LYS A 67 19.90 6.64 2.94
C LYS A 67 20.95 7.41 3.75
N GLY A 68 21.43 6.86 4.87
CA GLY A 68 22.39 7.52 5.76
C GLY A 68 21.77 8.60 6.66
N LEU A 69 20.44 8.70 6.71
CA LEU A 69 19.74 9.61 7.61
C LEU A 69 19.58 8.96 8.99
N ASN A 70 19.55 9.78 10.03
CA ASN A 70 19.23 9.35 11.40
C ASN A 70 17.73 9.56 11.69
N PRO A 71 16.89 8.51 11.68
CA PRO A 71 15.44 8.63 11.86
C PRO A 71 15.02 9.35 13.14
N GLU A 72 15.80 9.20 14.21
CA GLU A 72 15.63 9.80 15.52
C GLU A 72 15.45 11.33 15.43
N ASN A 73 16.13 11.97 14.48
CA ASN A 73 16.04 13.41 14.24
C ASN A 73 14.65 13.86 13.75
N TYR A 74 13.84 12.94 13.23
CA TYR A 74 12.55 13.22 12.62
C TYR A 74 11.35 12.72 13.44
N VAL A 75 11.57 12.03 14.56
CA VAL A 75 10.50 11.37 15.33
C VAL A 75 9.51 12.37 15.92
N LYS A 76 9.98 13.52 16.41
CA LYS A 76 9.13 14.53 17.06
C LYS A 76 8.05 15.03 16.08
N GLY A 77 6.79 14.78 16.41
CA GLY A 77 5.63 15.09 15.57
C GLY A 77 5.32 14.07 14.47
N ASN A 78 6.11 13.00 14.35
CA ASN A 78 5.98 11.92 13.37
C ASN A 78 5.90 10.53 14.03
N GLU A 79 5.54 10.46 15.31
CA GLU A 79 5.55 9.24 16.12
C GLU A 79 4.67 8.13 15.52
N THR A 80 3.61 8.51 14.81
CA THR A 80 2.67 7.56 14.17
C THR A 80 3.14 7.01 12.82
N ILE A 81 4.21 7.57 12.26
CA ILE A 81 4.76 7.19 10.96
C ILE A 81 6.23 6.80 11.03
N LEU A 82 6.89 6.96 12.17
CA LEU A 82 8.32 6.73 12.31
C LEU A 82 8.65 6.14 13.68
N TYR A 83 8.98 4.84 13.68
CA TYR A 83 9.26 4.06 14.88
C TYR A 83 10.15 2.87 14.52
N SER A 84 11.07 2.46 15.41
CA SER A 84 12.10 1.47 15.07
C SER A 84 11.64 0.01 15.08
N ARG A 85 10.57 -0.30 15.82
CA ARG A 85 10.05 -1.67 15.99
C ARG A 85 8.69 -1.83 15.33
N TRP A 86 8.45 -2.97 14.70
CA TRP A 86 7.13 -3.29 14.14
C TRP A 86 6.04 -3.17 15.21
N THR A 87 4.93 -2.50 14.86
CA THR A 87 3.76 -2.37 15.73
C THR A 87 2.52 -2.04 14.89
N LYS A 88 1.36 -2.54 15.35
CA LYS A 88 0.04 -2.29 14.76
C LYS A 88 -0.67 -1.06 15.35
N ILE A 89 -0.20 -0.52 16.48
CA ILE A 89 -0.90 0.53 17.25
C ILE A 89 -1.17 1.81 16.44
N TYR A 90 -0.36 2.08 15.41
CA TYR A 90 -0.47 3.27 14.59
C TYR A 90 -1.27 3.05 13.29
N TYR A 91 -1.71 1.81 13.03
CA TYR A 91 -2.53 1.51 11.87
C TYR A 91 -3.91 2.13 12.05
N ARG A 92 -4.31 2.95 11.09
CA ARG A 92 -5.63 3.59 11.06
C ARG A 92 -6.56 2.89 10.07
N GLY A 93 -5.99 2.26 9.05
CA GLY A 93 -6.74 1.59 7.99
C GLY A 93 -7.45 2.57 7.04
N GLY A 94 -7.97 2.04 5.94
CA GLY A 94 -8.74 2.83 4.98
C GLY A 94 -7.95 4.00 4.38
N LEU A 95 -8.67 5.07 4.08
CA LEU A 95 -8.09 6.32 3.55
C LEU A 95 -7.17 7.04 4.55
N SER A 96 -7.22 6.72 5.85
CA SER A 96 -6.36 7.33 6.86
C SER A 96 -4.89 6.93 6.71
N GLU A 97 -4.60 5.80 6.06
CA GLU A 97 -3.23 5.42 5.70
C GLU A 97 -2.60 6.40 4.70
N TYR A 98 -3.41 7.04 3.84
CA TYR A 98 -2.90 8.09 2.94
C TYR A 98 -2.50 9.37 3.68
N VAL A 99 -3.07 9.65 4.85
CA VAL A 99 -2.64 10.77 5.68
C VAL A 99 -1.24 10.48 6.23
N ARG A 100 -1.02 9.26 6.74
CA ARG A 100 0.29 8.78 7.20
C ARG A 100 1.33 8.82 6.08
N LEU A 101 0.96 8.33 4.89
CA LEU A 101 1.79 8.38 3.69
C LEU A 101 2.18 9.81 3.29
N LYS A 102 1.21 10.74 3.27
CA LYS A 102 1.45 12.16 2.95
C LYS A 102 2.36 12.84 3.98
N GLN A 103 2.29 12.42 5.24
CA GLN A 103 3.17 12.94 6.29
C GLN A 103 4.61 12.43 6.10
N ALA A 104 4.80 11.14 5.82
CA ALA A 104 6.12 10.57 5.53
C ALA A 104 6.78 11.21 4.30
N ARG A 105 5.97 11.51 3.27
CA ARG A 105 6.43 12.25 2.08
C ARG A 105 7.06 13.61 2.37
N LYS A 106 6.68 14.26 3.48
CA LYS A 106 7.28 15.56 3.88
C LYS A 106 8.70 15.42 4.42
N ILE A 107 9.08 14.22 4.89
CA ILE A 107 10.41 13.93 5.42
C ILE A 107 11.34 13.54 4.26
N ASP A 108 10.97 12.51 3.51
CA ASP A 108 11.76 12.05 2.36
C ASP A 108 10.85 11.37 1.33
N ARG A 109 10.86 11.90 0.10
CA ARG A 109 9.97 11.45 -0.98
C ARG A 109 10.29 10.04 -1.48
N GLU A 110 11.55 9.64 -1.49
CA GLU A 110 11.95 8.35 -2.04
C GLU A 110 11.79 7.23 -1.00
N ALA A 111 12.16 7.51 0.25
CA ALA A 111 12.12 6.54 1.33
C ALA A 111 10.70 6.05 1.63
N TYR A 112 9.66 6.89 1.46
CA TYR A 112 8.28 6.48 1.74
C TYR A 112 7.67 5.59 0.63
N MET A 113 8.21 5.63 -0.60
CA MET A 113 7.64 4.90 -1.75
C MET A 113 8.00 3.42 -1.77
N SER A 114 9.02 3.01 -1.00
CA SER A 114 9.64 1.70 -1.16
C SER A 114 8.80 0.51 -0.65
N LYS A 115 7.65 0.72 0.00
CA LYS A 115 6.82 -0.41 0.49
C LYS A 115 5.36 -0.02 0.71
N ILE A 116 4.68 0.37 -0.36
CA ILE A 116 3.24 0.71 -0.33
C ILE A 116 2.34 -0.54 -0.47
N PHE A 117 2.88 -1.71 -0.85
CA PHE A 117 2.09 -2.83 -1.37
C PHE A 117 2.29 -4.20 -0.72
N ASP A 118 3.05 -4.30 0.36
CA ASP A 118 3.33 -5.59 0.97
C ASP A 118 2.38 -5.81 2.15
N ARG A 119 1.21 -6.40 1.87
CA ARG A 119 0.46 -7.16 2.88
C ARG A 119 0.77 -8.63 2.67
#